data_AF-A0A0D5A1S3-F1
#
_entry.id   AF-A0A0D5A1S3-F1
#
_cell.length_a   1.000
_cell.length_b   1.000
_cell.length_c   1.000
_cell.angle_alpha   90.00
_cell.angle_beta   90.00
_cell.angle_gamma   90.00
#
_symmetry.space_group_name_H-M   'P 1'
#
loop_
_entity.id
_entity.type
_entity.pdbx_description
1 polymer ?
#
loop_
_entity_poly.entity_id
_entity_poly.type
_entity_poly.pdbx_seq_one_letter_code
_entity_poly.pdbx_strand_id
1 'polypeptide(L)'
;MTTIPEFSPGCFGSAVAFKKEDTVCRACPFAEMCEPAHMEAQTALRERYGIRTTQQVLSDAKQQREAEKAARQAAKDPATLVLPKKTQDLIDRLDRGNYDVKGKFSRGENPFGQSMRFMQIVGHLLIHLKNARLDRQLLAAAFVKKLEWQQGTADAHARMAIQALEHIGAITNNDGVIALKG
;
A
#
# COMPACT_ATOMS: atom_id res chain seq x y z
N MET A 1 11.69 -40.68 15.95
CA MET A 1 11.93 -41.91 15.19
C MET A 1 10.72 -42.78 15.40
N THR A 2 9.85 -42.84 14.39
CA THR A 2 8.65 -43.68 14.42
C THR A 2 9.05 -45.16 14.33
N THR A 3 8.54 -45.98 15.26
CA THR A 3 8.77 -47.43 15.26
C THR A 3 7.93 -48.08 14.17
N ILE A 4 8.54 -48.84 13.26
CA ILE A 4 7.83 -49.51 12.16
C ILE A 4 7.18 -50.80 12.69
N PRO A 5 5.84 -50.95 12.60
CA PRO A 5 5.16 -52.15 13.05
C PRO A 5 5.50 -53.38 12.21
N GLU A 6 5.53 -54.54 12.86
CA GLU A 6 5.65 -55.83 12.16
C GLU A 6 4.46 -56.03 11.22
N PHE A 7 4.70 -56.56 10.02
CA PHE A 7 3.71 -56.71 8.93
C PHE A 7 3.12 -55.41 8.36
N SER A 8 3.74 -54.25 8.62
CA SER A 8 3.33 -53.01 7.98
C SER A 8 3.50 -53.08 6.45
N PRO A 9 2.57 -52.49 5.66
CA PRO A 9 2.67 -52.49 4.21
C PRO A 9 3.85 -51.62 3.75
N GLY A 10 4.40 -51.89 2.57
CA GLY A 10 5.55 -51.12 2.04
C GLY A 10 5.30 -49.62 1.84
N CYS A 11 4.04 -49.17 1.88
CA CYS A 11 3.69 -47.75 1.85
C CYS A 11 3.69 -47.06 3.23
N PHE A 12 3.87 -47.82 4.33
CA PHE A 12 3.83 -47.31 5.68
C PHE A 12 4.87 -46.21 5.89
N GLY A 13 4.42 -45.04 6.40
CA GLY A 13 5.28 -43.89 6.65
C GLY A 13 5.86 -43.22 5.39
N SER A 14 5.39 -43.57 4.19
CA SER A 14 5.85 -42.92 2.96
C SER A 14 5.49 -41.44 2.94
N ALA A 15 6.46 -40.56 2.65
CA ALA A 15 6.29 -39.10 2.61
C ALA A 15 5.25 -38.58 1.59
N VAL A 16 4.83 -39.41 0.64
CA VAL A 16 3.97 -39.01 -0.50
C VAL A 16 2.72 -39.88 -0.70
N ALA A 17 2.66 -41.06 -0.08
CA ALA A 17 1.61 -42.05 -0.40
C ALA A 17 0.41 -42.01 0.55
N PHE A 18 0.56 -41.50 1.77
CA PHE A 18 -0.53 -41.44 2.75
C PHE A 18 -1.56 -40.36 2.37
N LYS A 19 -2.83 -40.73 2.39
CA LYS A 19 -3.97 -39.85 2.13
C LYS A 19 -5.10 -40.20 3.07
N LYS A 20 -5.36 -39.38 4.09
CA LYS A 20 -6.30 -39.68 5.18
C LYS A 20 -7.72 -39.99 4.68
N GLU A 21 -8.14 -39.35 3.61
CA GLU A 21 -9.48 -39.47 3.04
C GLU A 21 -9.59 -40.59 1.98
N ASP A 22 -8.48 -41.20 1.58
CA ASP A 22 -8.46 -42.26 0.57
C ASP A 22 -9.07 -43.56 1.12
N THR A 23 -9.75 -44.32 0.27
CA THR A 23 -10.41 -45.57 0.69
C THR A 23 -9.40 -46.62 1.14
N VAL A 24 -8.21 -46.66 0.55
CA VAL A 24 -7.14 -47.61 0.90
C VAL A 24 -6.56 -47.28 2.26
N CYS A 25 -6.30 -46.01 2.54
CA CYS A 25 -5.77 -45.58 3.84
C CYS A 25 -6.81 -45.76 4.95
N ARG A 26 -8.10 -45.46 4.68
CA ARG A 26 -9.17 -45.65 5.68
C ARG A 26 -9.42 -47.11 6.04
N ALA A 27 -9.24 -48.03 5.08
CA ALA A 27 -9.39 -49.46 5.33
C ALA A 27 -8.14 -50.11 5.96
N CYS A 28 -7.01 -49.38 6.05
CA CYS A 28 -5.76 -49.92 6.53
C CYS A 28 -5.72 -49.97 8.08
N PRO A 29 -5.42 -51.13 8.69
CA PRO A 29 -5.34 -51.24 10.15
C PRO A 29 -4.18 -50.43 10.76
N PHE A 30 -3.22 -50.01 9.95
CA PHE A 30 -2.05 -49.22 10.37
C PHE A 30 -2.24 -47.72 10.19
N ALA A 31 -3.40 -47.24 9.72
CA ALA A 31 -3.61 -45.85 9.31
C ALA A 31 -3.27 -44.83 10.42
N GLU A 32 -3.72 -45.10 11.65
CA GLU A 32 -3.49 -44.23 12.81
C GLU A 32 -2.00 -44.08 13.15
N MET A 33 -1.22 -45.15 13.00
CA MET A 33 0.23 -45.13 13.20
C MET A 33 0.99 -44.62 11.97
N CYS A 34 0.41 -44.73 10.78
CA CYS A 34 1.01 -44.31 9.52
C CYS A 34 0.96 -42.79 9.34
N GLU A 35 -0.10 -42.11 9.81
CA GLU A 35 -0.25 -40.65 9.73
C GLU A 35 0.94 -39.89 10.36
N PRO A 36 1.35 -40.13 11.63
CA PRO A 36 2.51 -39.45 12.20
C PRO A 36 3.82 -39.80 11.49
N ALA A 37 4.02 -41.06 11.09
CA ALA A 37 5.21 -41.49 10.34
C ALA A 37 5.32 -40.79 8.97
N HIS A 38 4.20 -40.64 8.27
CA HIS A 38 4.10 -39.88 7.03
C HIS A 38 4.48 -38.42 7.22
N MET A 39 3.97 -37.77 8.27
CA MET A 39 4.25 -36.36 8.55
C MET A 39 5.73 -36.13 8.92
N GLU A 40 6.34 -37.04 9.68
CA GLU A 40 7.78 -37.03 9.96
C GLU A 40 8.59 -37.17 8.67
N ALA A 41 8.28 -38.16 7.83
CA ALA A 41 8.99 -38.40 6.58
C ALA A 41 8.81 -37.24 5.59
N GLN A 42 7.62 -36.63 5.52
CA GLN A 42 7.33 -35.48 4.68
C GLN A 42 8.10 -34.24 5.14
N THR A 43 8.22 -34.03 6.45
CA THR A 43 9.01 -32.93 7.01
C THR A 43 10.49 -33.12 6.70
N ALA A 44 11.03 -34.33 6.93
CA ALA A 44 12.42 -34.64 6.62
C ALA A 44 12.74 -34.50 5.12
N LEU A 45 11.83 -34.91 4.23
CA LEU A 45 11.99 -34.74 2.79
C LEU A 45 12.01 -33.26 2.40
N ARG A 46 11.10 -32.45 2.96
CA ARG A 46 11.06 -31.01 2.69
C ARG A 46 12.34 -30.31 3.15
N GLU A 47 12.83 -30.65 4.34
CA GLU A 47 14.08 -30.09 4.87
C GLU A 47 15.27 -30.46 3.98
N ARG A 48 15.39 -31.73 3.60
CA ARG A 48 16.49 -32.22 2.75
C ARG A 48 16.58 -31.53 1.39
N TYR A 49 15.43 -31.18 0.81
CA TYR A 49 15.36 -30.54 -0.51
C TYR A 49 15.05 -29.04 -0.47
N GLY A 50 15.00 -28.43 0.73
CA GLY A 50 14.68 -27.02 0.90
C GLY A 50 13.29 -26.62 0.40
N ILE A 51 12.34 -27.56 0.36
CA ILE A 51 10.98 -27.32 -0.13
C ILE A 51 10.19 -26.57 0.94
N ARG A 52 9.92 -25.30 0.68
CA ARG A 52 9.08 -24.47 1.57
C ARG A 52 7.61 -24.77 1.34
N THR A 53 6.84 -24.75 2.42
CA THR A 53 5.37 -24.80 2.32
C THR A 53 4.83 -23.46 1.83
N THR A 54 3.63 -23.47 1.24
CA THR A 54 2.94 -22.25 0.82
C THR A 54 2.76 -21.27 1.98
N GLN A 55 2.48 -21.77 3.19
CA GLN A 55 2.40 -20.94 4.39
C GLN A 55 3.73 -20.27 4.74
N GLN A 56 4.85 -21.00 4.66
CA GLN A 56 6.18 -20.44 4.91
C GLN A 56 6.53 -19.33 3.91
N VAL A 57 6.24 -19.55 2.62
CA VAL A 57 6.46 -18.52 1.58
C VAL A 57 5.64 -17.27 1.85
N LEU A 58 4.37 -17.42 2.25
CA LEU A 58 3.49 -16.30 2.56
C LEU A 58 3.92 -15.56 3.84
N SER A 59 4.36 -16.27 4.88
CA SER A 59 4.86 -15.65 6.11
C SER A 59 6.15 -14.87 5.87
N ASP A 60 7.09 -15.44 5.11
CA ASP A 60 8.36 -14.79 4.77
C ASP A 60 8.11 -13.49 3.99
N ALA A 61 7.22 -13.55 2.98
CA ALA A 61 6.85 -12.38 2.19
C ALA A 61 6.17 -11.28 3.04
N LYS A 62 5.35 -11.66 4.03
CA LYS A 62 4.73 -10.72 4.96
C LYS A 62 5.78 -10.06 5.87
N GLN A 63 6.66 -10.86 6.46
CA GLN A 63 7.72 -10.36 7.34
C GLN A 63 8.68 -9.43 6.60
N GLN A 64 9.05 -9.75 5.37
CA GLN A 64 9.88 -8.87 4.52
C GLN A 64 9.22 -7.51 4.28
N ARG A 65 7.91 -7.49 3.96
CA ARG A 65 7.16 -6.23 3.79
C ARG A 65 7.09 -5.41 5.07
N GLU A 66 6.92 -6.06 6.22
CA GLU A 66 6.88 -5.39 7.52
C GLU A 66 8.26 -4.83 7.90
N ALA A 67 9.33 -5.58 7.67
CA ALA A 67 10.70 -5.13 7.89
C ALA A 67 11.07 -3.95 6.98
N GLU A 68 10.71 -3.98 5.69
CA GLU A 68 10.94 -2.86 4.77
C GLU A 68 10.19 -1.61 5.23
N LYS A 69 8.94 -1.77 5.69
CA LYS A 69 8.14 -0.66 6.22
C LYS A 69 8.75 -0.08 7.49
N ALA A 70 9.24 -0.92 8.40
CA ALA A 70 9.89 -0.48 9.63
C ALA A 70 11.21 0.25 9.34
N ALA A 71 12.02 -0.26 8.41
CA ALA A 71 13.26 0.38 7.97
C ALA A 71 12.99 1.77 7.36
N ARG A 72 11.96 1.90 6.51
CA ARG A 72 11.53 3.20 5.97
C ARG A 72 11.03 4.18 7.05
N GLN A 73 10.46 3.67 8.14
CA GLN A 73 10.01 4.52 9.26
C GLN A 73 11.19 4.96 10.13
N ALA A 74 12.15 4.07 10.39
CA ALA A 74 13.35 4.38 11.14
C ALA A 74 14.29 5.37 10.42
N ALA A 75 14.30 5.35 9.08
CA ALA A 75 15.09 6.27 8.26
C ALA A 75 14.48 7.69 8.12
N LYS A 76 13.34 8.00 8.76
CA LYS A 76 12.75 9.34 8.70
C LYS A 76 13.27 10.21 9.84
N ASP A 77 13.91 11.31 9.46
CA ASP A 77 14.42 12.33 10.38
C ASP A 77 13.27 13.03 11.13
N PRO A 78 13.23 13.00 12.47
CA PRO A 78 12.14 13.56 13.28
C PRO A 78 12.03 15.10 13.20
N ALA A 79 13.03 15.79 12.65
CA ALA A 79 13.01 17.25 12.47
C ALA A 79 12.26 17.70 11.20
N THR A 80 11.95 16.79 10.29
CA THR A 80 11.13 17.11 9.12
C THR A 80 9.68 17.24 9.54
N LEU A 81 9.04 18.39 9.27
CA LEU A 81 7.59 18.58 9.38
C LEU A 81 6.88 17.37 8.73
N VAL A 82 6.40 16.44 9.55
CA VAL A 82 5.84 15.18 9.07
C VAL A 82 4.54 15.50 8.35
N LEU A 83 4.62 15.61 7.02
CA LEU A 83 3.44 15.77 6.18
C LEU A 83 2.54 14.55 6.38
N PRO A 84 1.21 14.74 6.46
CA PRO A 84 0.28 13.62 6.51
C PRO A 84 0.56 12.65 5.37
N LYS A 85 0.49 11.35 5.62
CA LYS A 85 0.85 10.31 4.64
C LYS A 85 0.21 10.54 3.26
N LYS A 86 -1.07 10.91 3.24
CA LYS A 86 -1.80 11.20 1.99
C LYS A 86 -1.26 12.43 1.24
N THR A 87 -0.79 13.44 1.97
CA THR A 87 -0.12 14.62 1.39
C THR A 87 1.22 14.22 0.79
N GLN A 88 2.00 13.40 1.49
CA GLN A 88 3.26 12.88 0.95
C GLN A 88 3.03 12.04 -0.30
N ASP A 89 2.05 11.12 -0.28
CA ASP A 89 1.72 10.29 -1.44
C ASP A 89 1.30 11.15 -2.65
N LEU A 90 0.64 12.28 -2.42
CA LEU A 90 0.29 13.25 -3.46
C LEU A 90 1.54 13.95 -4.02
N ILE A 91 2.46 14.41 -3.16
CA ILE A 91 3.74 15.01 -3.57
C ILE A 91 4.55 14.01 -4.40
N ASP A 92 4.72 12.79 -3.90
CA ASP A 92 5.45 11.72 -4.60
C ASP A 92 4.81 11.40 -5.96
N ARG A 93 3.49 11.60 -6.11
CA ARG A 93 2.79 11.44 -7.39
C ARG A 93 3.03 12.63 -8.33
N LEU A 94 3.12 13.85 -7.81
CA LEU A 94 3.47 15.04 -8.58
C LEU A 94 4.90 14.97 -9.10
N ASP A 95 5.84 14.52 -8.26
CA ASP A 95 7.24 14.37 -8.63
C ASP A 95 7.42 13.26 -9.68
N ARG A 96 6.82 12.08 -9.45
CA ARG A 96 6.88 10.96 -10.41
C ARG A 96 6.23 11.27 -11.75
N GLY A 97 5.18 12.10 -11.76
CA GLY A 97 4.48 12.46 -12.98
C GLY A 97 5.20 13.50 -13.85
N ASN A 98 6.37 13.98 -13.42
CA ASN A 98 7.12 15.06 -14.07
C ASN A 98 6.22 16.26 -14.43
N TYR A 99 5.30 16.61 -13.53
CA TYR A 99 4.41 17.74 -13.75
C TYR A 99 5.22 19.03 -13.60
N ASP A 100 5.38 19.78 -14.69
CA ASP A 100 5.86 21.17 -14.66
C ASP A 100 4.79 22.08 -14.03
N VAL A 101 4.55 21.94 -12.72
CA VAL A 101 3.50 22.67 -12.01
C VAL A 101 3.81 24.16 -11.98
N LYS A 102 5.05 24.52 -11.63
CA LYS A 102 5.50 25.92 -11.55
C LYS A 102 5.48 26.60 -12.92
N GLY A 103 6.09 25.99 -13.93
CA GLY A 103 6.17 26.58 -15.27
C GLY A 103 4.81 26.70 -15.94
N LYS A 104 3.91 25.74 -15.76
CA LYS A 104 2.54 25.87 -16.30
C LYS A 104 1.75 26.97 -15.60
N PHE A 105 1.85 27.08 -14.28
CA PHE A 105 1.18 28.17 -13.58
C PHE A 105 1.70 29.56 -13.98
N SER A 106 3.00 29.72 -14.20
CA SER A 106 3.56 31.01 -14.67
C SER A 106 3.08 31.36 -16.09
N ARG A 107 2.86 30.35 -16.95
CA ARG A 107 2.22 30.52 -18.27
C ARG A 107 0.70 30.72 -18.22
N GLY A 108 0.06 30.58 -17.05
CA GLY A 108 -1.39 30.63 -16.92
C GLY A 108 -2.11 29.36 -17.40
N GLU A 109 -1.40 28.25 -17.50
CA GLU A 109 -1.93 26.94 -17.90
C GLU A 109 -2.16 26.05 -16.68
N ASN A 110 -3.23 25.24 -16.70
CA ASN A 110 -3.52 24.31 -15.60
C ASN A 110 -2.64 23.05 -15.71
N PRO A 111 -1.76 22.77 -14.74
CA PRO A 111 -0.85 21.63 -14.84
C PRO A 111 -1.52 20.27 -14.69
N PHE A 112 -2.73 20.21 -14.15
CA PHE A 112 -3.33 18.97 -13.69
C PHE A 112 -4.28 18.29 -14.70
N GLY A 113 -4.56 18.94 -15.84
CA GLY A 113 -5.24 18.34 -16.99
C GLY A 113 -6.41 17.41 -16.62
N GLN A 114 -6.43 16.20 -17.21
CA GLN A 114 -7.39 15.13 -16.89
C GLN A 114 -6.94 14.19 -15.74
N SER A 115 -5.69 14.30 -15.28
CA SER A 115 -5.06 13.33 -14.38
C SER A 115 -5.60 13.33 -12.94
N MET A 116 -6.06 14.48 -12.45
CA MET A 116 -6.50 14.68 -11.06
C MET A 116 -7.61 15.73 -10.99
N ARG A 117 -8.88 15.30 -11.01
CA ARG A 117 -10.06 16.19 -11.08
C ARG A 117 -10.09 17.26 -9.98
N PHE A 118 -9.75 16.92 -8.73
CA PHE A 118 -9.73 17.91 -7.65
C PHE A 118 -8.58 18.92 -7.82
N MET A 119 -7.37 18.48 -8.20
CA MET A 119 -6.25 19.39 -8.48
C MET A 119 -6.53 20.26 -9.70
N GLN A 120 -7.26 19.75 -10.69
CA GLN A 120 -7.72 20.55 -11.83
C GLN A 120 -8.59 21.72 -11.37
N ILE A 121 -9.51 21.49 -10.42
CA ILE A 121 -10.32 22.57 -9.83
C ILE A 121 -9.41 23.58 -9.12
N VAL A 122 -8.47 23.11 -8.30
CA VAL A 122 -7.52 23.99 -7.59
C VAL A 122 -6.73 24.86 -8.57
N GLY A 123 -6.14 24.24 -9.61
CA GLY A 123 -5.36 24.95 -10.61
C GLY A 123 -6.19 25.96 -11.40
N HIS A 124 -7.43 25.62 -11.73
CA HIS A 124 -8.34 26.53 -12.40
C HIS A 124 -8.67 27.76 -11.53
N LEU A 125 -8.97 27.54 -10.25
CA LEU A 125 -9.24 28.64 -9.32
C LEU A 125 -8.00 29.54 -9.14
N LEU A 126 -6.81 28.96 -8.97
CA LEU A 126 -5.56 29.72 -8.83
C LEU A 126 -5.25 30.60 -10.05
N ILE A 127 -5.54 30.12 -11.26
CA ILE A 127 -5.25 30.86 -12.50
C ILE A 127 -6.26 31.98 -12.74
N HIS A 128 -7.55 31.71 -12.51
CA HIS A 128 -8.62 32.65 -12.89
C HIS A 128 -9.01 33.61 -11.77
N LEU A 129 -8.67 33.30 -10.51
CA LEU A 129 -9.02 34.13 -9.35
C LEU A 129 -7.79 34.80 -8.71
N LYS A 130 -6.82 35.26 -9.52
CA LYS A 130 -5.57 35.89 -9.04
C LYS A 130 -5.78 37.05 -8.06
N ASN A 131 -6.90 37.76 -8.16
CA ASN A 131 -7.22 38.92 -7.33
C ASN A 131 -8.19 38.60 -6.18
N ALA A 132 -8.70 37.36 -6.10
CA ALA A 132 -9.61 36.97 -5.03
C ALA A 132 -8.83 36.34 -3.88
N ARG A 133 -9.36 36.48 -2.66
CA ARG A 133 -8.85 35.74 -1.50
C ARG A 133 -9.23 34.27 -1.66
N LEU A 134 -8.34 33.49 -2.26
CA LEU A 134 -8.50 32.04 -2.33
C LEU A 134 -8.06 31.48 -0.98
N ASP A 135 -8.95 30.78 -0.30
CA ASP A 135 -8.67 30.16 0.98
C ASP A 135 -9.11 28.69 0.99
N ARG A 136 -8.84 28.00 2.10
CA ARG A 136 -9.24 26.60 2.28
C ARG A 136 -10.75 26.40 2.15
N GLN A 137 -11.56 27.32 2.67
CA GLN A 137 -13.02 27.18 2.71
C GLN A 137 -13.61 27.27 1.30
N LEU A 138 -13.10 28.19 0.48
CA LEU A 138 -13.50 28.35 -0.91
C LEU A 138 -13.12 27.14 -1.75
N LEU A 139 -11.92 26.55 -1.53
CA LEU A 139 -11.53 25.29 -2.17
C LEU A 139 -12.47 24.14 -1.78
N ALA A 140 -12.75 23.98 -0.49
CA ALA A 140 -13.66 22.95 -0.02
C ALA A 140 -15.06 23.12 -0.62
N ALA A 141 -15.60 24.34 -0.62
CA ALA A 141 -16.89 24.66 -1.24
C ALA A 141 -16.91 24.33 -2.74
N ALA A 142 -15.81 24.62 -3.46
CA ALA A 142 -15.68 24.27 -4.87
C ALA A 142 -15.69 22.75 -5.08
N PHE A 143 -15.03 21.98 -4.21
CA PHE A 143 -15.03 20.52 -4.28
C PHE A 143 -16.41 19.93 -4.01
N VAL A 144 -17.13 20.42 -3.00
CA VAL A 144 -18.52 20.00 -2.73
C VAL A 144 -19.38 20.26 -3.97
N LYS A 145 -19.30 21.47 -4.55
CA LYS A 145 -20.12 21.87 -5.68
C LYS A 145 -19.80 21.12 -6.99
N LYS A 146 -18.53 20.79 -7.24
CA LYS A 146 -18.08 20.23 -8.53
C LYS A 146 -17.81 18.72 -8.52
N LEU A 147 -17.52 18.16 -7.35
CA LEU A 147 -17.21 16.74 -7.18
C LEU A 147 -18.28 16.01 -6.34
N GLU A 148 -19.30 16.74 -5.86
CA GLU A 148 -20.39 16.20 -5.05
C GLU A 148 -19.90 15.48 -3.78
N TRP A 149 -18.79 15.96 -3.23
CA TRP A 149 -18.21 15.41 -2.01
C TRP A 149 -18.92 15.88 -0.75
N GLN A 150 -18.86 15.06 0.29
CA GLN A 150 -19.21 15.48 1.65
C GLN A 150 -18.22 16.54 2.15
N GLN A 151 -18.72 17.46 2.97
CA GLN A 151 -17.95 18.61 3.48
C GLN A 151 -16.63 18.19 4.15
N GLY A 152 -16.64 17.18 5.03
CA GLY A 152 -15.41 16.70 5.70
C GLY A 152 -14.37 16.14 4.73
N THR A 153 -14.81 15.45 3.67
CA THR A 153 -13.91 14.94 2.62
C THR A 153 -13.32 16.10 1.81
N ALA A 154 -14.14 17.09 1.46
CA ALA A 154 -13.69 18.28 0.74
C ALA A 154 -12.66 19.09 1.54
N ASP A 155 -12.90 19.33 2.83
CA ASP A 155 -11.98 20.04 3.71
C ASP A 155 -10.62 19.34 3.84
N ALA A 156 -10.63 18.01 3.98
CA ALA A 156 -9.40 17.23 4.05
C ALA A 156 -8.58 17.33 2.75
N HIS A 157 -9.24 17.25 1.59
CA HIS A 157 -8.56 17.38 0.29
C HIS A 157 -8.09 18.81 0.01
N ALA A 158 -8.82 19.82 0.49
CA ALA A 158 -8.41 21.22 0.35
C ALA A 158 -7.11 21.46 1.12
N ARG A 159 -7.04 21.00 2.38
CA ARG A 159 -5.82 21.07 3.18
C ARG A 159 -4.65 20.31 2.52
N MET A 160 -4.91 19.10 2.03
CA MET A 160 -3.91 18.28 1.35
C MET A 160 -3.36 18.97 0.09
N ALA A 161 -4.23 19.55 -0.74
CA ALA A 161 -3.83 20.26 -1.94
C ALA A 161 -2.98 21.49 -1.63
N ILE A 162 -3.36 22.29 -0.63
CA ILE A 162 -2.60 23.46 -0.19
C ILE A 162 -1.20 23.04 0.27
N GLN A 163 -1.11 22.06 1.17
CA GLN A 163 0.18 21.59 1.68
C GLN A 163 1.08 21.03 0.57
N ALA A 164 0.52 20.26 -0.37
CA ALA A 164 1.30 19.71 -1.47
C ALA A 164 1.80 20.80 -2.42
N LEU A 165 0.96 21.76 -2.80
CA LEU A 165 1.33 22.87 -3.68
C LEU A 165 2.33 23.83 -3.04
N GLU A 166 2.19 24.07 -1.73
CA GLU A 166 3.12 24.88 -0.95
C GLU A 166 4.48 24.18 -0.85
N HIS A 167 4.49 22.87 -0.59
CA HIS A 167 5.71 22.08 -0.50
C HIS A 167 6.53 22.07 -1.80
N ILE A 168 5.86 21.88 -2.94
CA ILE A 168 6.55 21.97 -4.25
C ILE A 168 6.89 23.42 -4.63
N GLY A 169 6.44 24.41 -3.85
CA GLY A 169 6.70 25.84 -4.03
C GLY A 169 5.92 26.49 -5.17
N ALA A 170 4.77 25.94 -5.55
CA ALA A 170 3.89 26.50 -6.58
C ALA A 170 2.98 27.63 -6.04
N ILE A 171 2.70 27.60 -4.74
CA ILE A 171 1.89 28.62 -4.06
C ILE A 171 2.60 29.13 -2.80
N THR A 172 2.13 30.27 -2.30
CA THR A 172 2.41 30.78 -0.97
C THR A 172 1.12 30.82 -0.16
N ASN A 173 1.18 30.43 1.12
CA ASN A 173 0.06 30.46 2.04
C ASN A 173 0.34 31.47 3.16
N ASN A 174 -0.27 32.64 3.07
CA ASN A 174 -0.13 33.71 4.06
C ASN A 174 -1.43 33.82 4.85
N ASP A 175 -1.41 33.42 6.13
CA ASP A 175 -2.56 33.44 7.03
C ASP A 175 -3.83 32.78 6.45
N GLY A 176 -3.66 31.66 5.73
CA GLY A 176 -4.75 30.89 5.14
C GLY A 176 -5.22 31.37 3.77
N VAL A 177 -4.65 32.46 3.26
CA VAL A 177 -4.87 32.93 1.89
C VAL A 177 -3.77 32.37 1.00
N ILE A 178 -4.17 31.66 -0.04
CA ILE A 178 -3.28 31.04 -1.01
C ILE A 178 -3.19 31.85 -2.29
N ALA A 179 -1.98 32.06 -2.78
CA ALA A 179 -1.70 32.73 -4.04
C ALA A 179 -0.61 32.00 -4.82
N LEU A 180 -0.63 32.11 -6.15
CA LEU A 180 0.45 31.60 -6.99
C LEU A 180 1.76 32.32 -6.65
N LYS A 181 2.84 31.55 -6.50
CA LYS A 181 4.18 32.10 -6.32
C LYS A 181 4.70 32.53 -7.69
N GLY A 182 4.94 33.83 -7.86
CA GLY A 182 5.54 34.43 -9.06
C GLY A 182 7.02 34.13 -9.20
#